data_AF-A0A4Y2J8J1-F1
#
_entry.id   AF-A0A4Y2J8J1-F1
#
_cell.length_a   1.000
_cell.length_b   1.000
_cell.length_c   1.000
_cell.angle_alpha   90.00
_cell.angle_beta   90.00
_cell.angle_gamma   90.00
#
_symmetry.space_group_name_H-M   'P 1'
#
loop_
_entity.id
_entity.type
_entity.pdbx_description
1 polymer ?
#
loop_
_entity_poly.entity_id
_entity_poly.type
_entity_poly.pdbx_seq_one_letter_code
_entity_poly.pdbx_strand_id
1 'polypeptide(L)'
;MIKETENLVEDQKNVVSEAINQHIKKDVKSKAEINPNKSASFKKLNVNESSQLPTNDSERFRFIDISIFKDFEKSLCCSTCFGTINIIETTNCGFSSTFKISCQSCNVENTWRNSKMVGIKKNVPTINRRAVFAMRMIGKGAKSLQKFSSYMALPAPVSQKSYDKINDKILRATTVVANSCMKKAAEEEELLTGSSDIMVSGDGTWKTRGHSSLVGVCTVIGAESGKVIDIDVMSSYCKSCEVSKKLYSDKSKSSYQQWQSHHAKSCQKNHFGSAGKMEVEGMKKIFEDLSQKEVL
;
A
#
# COMPACT_ATOMS: atom_id res chain seq x y z
N MET A 1 -6.27 2.49 -32.92
CA MET A 1 -6.92 2.78 -31.62
C MET A 1 -7.66 1.60 -30.98
N ILE A 2 -7.96 0.49 -31.69
CA ILE A 2 -8.48 -0.75 -31.06
C ILE A 2 -7.40 -1.86 -31.03
N LYS A 3 -6.46 -1.87 -31.98
CA LYS A 3 -5.36 -2.86 -32.05
C LYS A 3 -4.19 -2.65 -31.06
N GLU A 4 -4.04 -1.47 -30.46
CA GLU A 4 -2.99 -1.21 -29.44
C GLU A 4 -3.42 -1.59 -28.02
N THR A 5 -4.73 -1.67 -27.78
CA THR A 5 -5.31 -2.13 -26.51
C THR A 5 -5.34 -3.66 -26.40
N GLU A 6 -5.36 -4.39 -27.52
CA GLU A 6 -5.31 -5.85 -27.54
C GLU A 6 -3.89 -6.37 -27.26
N ASN A 7 -2.86 -5.75 -27.87
CA ASN A 7 -1.45 -6.14 -27.64
C ASN A 7 -0.96 -5.91 -26.19
N LEU A 8 -1.49 -4.91 -25.47
CA LEU A 8 -1.15 -4.66 -24.06
C LEU A 8 -1.84 -5.63 -23.08
N VAL A 9 -2.93 -6.28 -23.51
CA VAL A 9 -3.64 -7.30 -22.74
C VAL A 9 -3.04 -8.70 -23.01
N GLU A 10 -2.55 -8.94 -24.23
CA GLU A 10 -1.83 -10.17 -24.62
C GLU A 10 -0.47 -10.29 -23.93
N ASP A 11 0.32 -9.21 -23.87
CA ASP A 11 1.65 -9.21 -23.22
C ASP A 11 1.59 -9.38 -21.69
N GLN A 12 0.48 -8.98 -21.05
CA GLN A 12 0.26 -9.23 -19.62
C GLN A 12 -0.28 -10.63 -19.33
N LYS A 13 -0.94 -11.29 -20.29
CA LYS A 13 -1.38 -12.69 -20.16
C LYS A 13 -0.22 -13.67 -20.36
N ASN A 14 0.73 -13.37 -21.26
CA ASN A 14 1.86 -14.25 -21.55
C ASN A 14 2.91 -14.30 -20.42
N VAL A 15 3.11 -13.20 -19.68
CA VAL A 15 3.97 -13.20 -18.47
C VAL A 15 3.34 -13.98 -17.31
N VAL A 16 2.00 -14.08 -17.28
CA VAL A 16 1.27 -14.82 -16.24
C VAL A 16 1.17 -16.32 -16.59
N SER A 17 1.11 -16.69 -17.87
CA SER A 17 1.06 -18.09 -18.31
C SER A 17 2.43 -18.80 -18.24
N GLU A 18 3.54 -18.10 -18.48
CA GLU A 18 4.88 -18.68 -18.33
C GLU A 18 5.29 -18.92 -16.86
N ALA A 19 4.66 -18.23 -15.91
CA ALA A 19 4.86 -18.47 -14.47
C ALA A 19 4.05 -19.68 -13.94
N ILE A 20 3.04 -20.15 -14.67
CA ILE A 20 2.13 -21.22 -14.22
C ILE A 20 2.60 -22.61 -14.68
N ASN A 21 3.44 -22.71 -15.72
CA ASN A 21 3.78 -24.01 -16.34
C ASN A 21 5.13 -24.65 -15.95
N GLN A 22 5.84 -24.18 -14.92
CA GLN A 22 7.15 -24.78 -14.58
C GLN A 22 7.23 -25.65 -13.32
N HIS A 23 6.18 -25.85 -12.51
CA HIS A 23 6.26 -26.79 -11.38
C HIS A 23 5.10 -27.80 -11.34
N ILE A 24 5.12 -28.75 -12.27
CA ILE A 24 4.57 -30.10 -12.04
C ILE A 24 5.76 -31.02 -11.77
N LYS A 25 6.13 -31.19 -10.49
CA LYS A 25 6.71 -32.44 -10.00
C LYS A 25 6.12 -32.75 -8.63
N LYS A 26 5.62 -33.99 -8.54
CA LYS A 26 4.97 -34.63 -7.39
C LYS A 26 5.88 -34.67 -6.16
N ASP A 27 5.20 -34.96 -5.04
CA ASP A 27 5.65 -35.60 -3.79
C ASP A 27 5.53 -34.67 -2.56
N VAL A 28 4.99 -35.05 -1.40
CA VAL A 28 4.34 -36.26 -0.86
C VAL A 28 3.54 -35.74 0.36
N LYS A 29 2.36 -36.32 0.65
CA LYS A 29 1.63 -36.07 1.91
C LYS A 29 2.54 -36.39 3.12
N SER A 30 2.99 -35.37 3.84
CA SER A 30 3.44 -35.52 5.24
C SER A 30 2.40 -34.89 6.16
N LYS A 31 1.69 -35.72 6.94
CA LYS A 31 0.91 -35.26 8.09
C LYS A 31 1.87 -34.52 9.03
N ALA A 32 1.65 -33.23 9.25
CA ALA A 32 2.41 -32.47 10.22
C ALA A 32 2.04 -32.93 11.63
N GLU A 33 2.98 -33.58 12.33
CA GLU A 33 2.87 -33.81 13.77
C GLU A 33 2.84 -32.46 14.49
N ILE A 34 1.75 -32.22 15.21
CA ILE A 34 1.51 -30.99 15.96
C ILE A 34 2.34 -31.04 17.24
N ASN A 35 3.50 -30.39 17.24
CA ASN A 35 4.24 -30.10 18.47
C ASN A 35 3.51 -28.98 19.26
N PRO A 36 3.02 -29.24 20.49
CA PRO A 36 2.09 -28.35 21.20
C PRO A 36 2.70 -27.03 21.71
N ASN A 37 4.02 -26.85 21.64
CA ASN A 37 4.71 -25.69 22.24
C ASN A 37 5.01 -24.51 21.30
N LYS A 38 4.47 -24.47 20.07
CA LYS A 38 4.66 -23.32 19.16
C LYS A 38 3.49 -22.34 19.30
N SER A 39 3.80 -21.07 19.57
CA SER A 39 2.78 -20.01 19.70
C SER A 39 1.95 -19.88 18.42
N ALA A 40 0.69 -19.46 18.55
CA ALA A 40 -0.19 -19.22 17.41
C ALA A 40 0.45 -18.25 16.38
N SER A 41 1.19 -17.25 16.86
CA SER A 41 1.93 -16.31 16.00
C SER A 41 3.06 -16.99 15.22
N PHE A 42 3.80 -17.92 15.83
CA PHE A 42 4.85 -18.67 15.15
C PHE A 42 4.26 -19.55 14.03
N LYS A 43 3.15 -20.23 14.29
CA LYS A 43 2.47 -21.06 13.28
C LYS A 43 1.95 -20.24 12.09
N LYS A 44 1.41 -19.05 12.34
CA LYS A 44 0.93 -18.12 11.29
C LYS A 44 2.06 -17.56 10.40
N LEU A 45 3.25 -17.37 10.95
CA LEU A 45 4.43 -16.92 10.18
C LEU A 45 5.11 -18.06 9.39
N ASN A 46 4.84 -19.32 9.75
CA ASN A 46 5.46 -20.51 9.16
C ASN A 46 4.65 -21.11 8.01
N VAL A 47 3.55 -20.48 7.59
CA VAL A 47 2.85 -20.85 6.36
C VAL A 47 3.79 -20.53 5.21
N ASN A 48 4.20 -21.55 4.45
CA ASN A 48 5.17 -21.48 3.36
C ASN A 48 5.14 -20.12 2.64
N GLU A 49 6.23 -19.36 2.74
CA GLU A 49 6.53 -18.15 1.95
C GLU A 49 6.63 -18.52 0.47
N SER A 50 5.53 -18.93 -0.16
CA SER A 50 5.45 -19.10 -1.61
C SER A 50 5.24 -17.77 -2.34
N SER A 51 5.19 -16.65 -1.59
CA SER A 51 5.01 -15.30 -2.10
C SER A 51 6.18 -14.38 -1.80
N GLN A 52 7.41 -14.91 -1.77
CA GLN A 52 8.57 -14.03 -1.96
C GLN A 52 8.44 -13.39 -3.35
N LEU A 53 8.00 -12.13 -3.36
CA LEU A 53 8.03 -11.30 -4.56
C LEU A 53 9.45 -11.39 -5.12
N PRO A 54 9.64 -11.72 -6.41
CA PRO A 54 10.96 -11.82 -6.99
C PRO A 54 11.72 -10.51 -6.76
N THR A 55 12.71 -10.55 -5.86
CA THR A 55 13.56 -9.40 -5.60
C THR A 55 14.62 -9.37 -6.69
N ASN A 56 14.40 -8.52 -7.70
CA ASN A 56 15.46 -8.18 -8.62
C ASN A 56 16.51 -7.36 -7.84
N ASP A 57 17.68 -7.94 -7.56
CA ASP A 57 18.72 -7.35 -6.70
C ASP A 57 19.25 -5.99 -7.23
N SER A 58 18.94 -5.66 -8.48
CA SER A 58 19.32 -4.42 -9.16
C SER A 58 18.55 -3.16 -8.72
N GLU A 59 17.47 -3.26 -7.92
CA GLU A 59 16.60 -2.12 -7.56
C GLU A 59 16.56 -1.79 -6.05
N ARG A 60 17.72 -1.81 -5.38
CA ARG A 60 17.82 -1.54 -3.93
C ARG A 60 18.05 -0.05 -3.65
N PHE A 61 17.44 0.45 -2.57
CA PHE A 61 17.65 1.82 -2.08
C PHE A 61 18.62 1.80 -0.90
N ARG A 62 19.58 2.73 -0.89
CA ARG A 62 20.51 2.99 0.21
C ARG A 62 20.46 4.46 0.59
N PHE A 63 20.58 4.74 1.88
CA PHE A 63 20.88 6.10 2.35
C PHE A 63 22.39 6.29 2.27
N ILE A 64 22.82 7.35 1.60
CA ILE A 64 24.22 7.70 1.40
C ILE A 64 24.40 9.11 1.95
N ASP A 65 25.36 9.30 2.84
CA ASP A 65 25.74 10.64 3.29
C ASP A 65 26.32 11.42 2.11
N ILE A 66 25.73 12.58 1.83
CA ILE A 66 26.11 13.44 0.71
C ILE A 66 27.56 13.93 0.87
N SER A 67 28.08 14.02 2.10
CA SER A 67 29.47 14.40 2.37
C SER A 67 30.49 13.48 1.67
N ILE A 68 30.15 12.20 1.48
CA ILE A 68 31.01 11.20 0.83
C ILE A 68 31.28 11.56 -0.65
N PHE A 69 30.40 12.32 -1.30
CA PHE A 69 30.64 12.73 -2.68
C PHE A 69 31.89 13.61 -2.83
N LYS A 70 32.33 14.32 -1.79
CA LYS A 70 33.58 15.09 -1.83
C LYS A 70 34.83 14.22 -1.90
N ASP A 71 34.82 13.06 -1.28
CA ASP A 71 35.90 12.09 -1.44
C ASP A 71 35.79 11.32 -2.75
N PHE A 72 34.56 11.05 -3.20
CA PHE A 72 34.31 10.41 -4.49
C PHE A 72 34.76 11.27 -5.67
N GLU A 73 34.54 12.60 -5.62
CA GLU A 73 35.03 13.59 -6.59
C GLU A 73 36.53 13.45 -6.86
N LYS A 74 37.35 13.19 -5.82
CA LYS A 74 38.81 13.03 -5.94
C LYS A 74 39.23 11.79 -6.75
N SER A 75 38.35 10.79 -6.81
CA SER A 75 38.59 9.53 -7.53
C SER A 75 38.03 9.55 -8.96
N LEU A 76 37.35 10.64 -9.35
CA LEU A 76 36.70 10.78 -10.66
C LEU A 76 37.43 11.82 -11.52
N CYS A 77 37.39 11.62 -12.83
CA CYS A 77 37.87 12.60 -13.81
C CYS A 77 36.89 12.70 -14.99
N CYS A 78 36.95 13.82 -15.71
CA CYS A 78 36.15 14.02 -16.91
C CYS A 78 36.53 13.03 -18.00
N SER A 79 35.54 12.36 -18.60
CA SER A 79 35.77 11.42 -19.70
C SER A 79 36.27 12.05 -20.99
N THR A 80 36.14 13.37 -21.16
CA THR A 80 36.58 14.10 -22.36
C THR A 80 37.98 14.68 -22.20
N CYS A 81 38.26 15.36 -21.08
CA CYS A 81 39.50 16.11 -20.90
C CYS A 81 40.33 15.67 -19.68
N PHE A 82 39.90 14.62 -18.97
CA PHE A 82 40.53 14.11 -17.74
C PHE A 82 40.67 15.13 -16.60
N GLY A 83 39.97 16.28 -16.70
CA GLY A 83 39.97 17.32 -15.68
C GLY A 83 39.08 16.99 -14.48
N THR A 84 39.19 17.84 -13.45
CA THR A 84 38.46 17.69 -12.19
C THR A 84 36.94 17.75 -12.37
N ILE A 85 36.24 16.83 -11.70
CA ILE A 85 34.78 16.77 -11.63
C ILE A 85 34.28 17.37 -10.32
N ASN A 86 33.17 18.10 -10.39
CA ASN A 86 32.42 18.59 -9.23
C ASN A 86 31.00 18.00 -9.27
N ILE A 87 30.52 17.50 -8.13
CA ILE A 87 29.18 16.97 -7.94
C ILE A 87 28.46 17.87 -6.93
N ILE A 88 27.33 18.45 -7.36
CA ILE A 88 26.54 19.37 -6.54
C ILE A 88 25.10 18.89 -6.49
N GLU A 89 24.54 18.74 -5.29
CA GLU A 89 23.10 18.59 -5.11
C GLU A 89 22.40 19.92 -5.43
N THR A 90 21.46 19.91 -6.38
CA THR A 90 20.82 21.13 -6.91
C THR A 90 19.39 21.32 -6.42
N THR A 91 18.59 20.25 -6.47
CA THR A 91 17.16 20.32 -6.17
C THR A 91 16.71 19.07 -5.43
N ASN A 92 15.92 19.30 -4.37
CA ASN A 92 15.36 18.25 -3.53
C ASN A 92 13.83 18.24 -3.61
N CYS A 93 13.27 17.06 -3.81
CA CYS A 93 11.84 16.80 -3.78
C CYS A 93 11.56 15.60 -2.87
N GLY A 94 11.24 15.87 -1.60
CA GLY A 94 11.21 14.83 -0.58
C GLY A 94 12.60 14.20 -0.42
N PHE A 95 12.69 12.88 -0.51
CA PHE A 95 13.95 12.15 -0.45
C PHE A 95 14.62 11.98 -1.82
N SER A 96 14.09 12.61 -2.86
CA SER A 96 14.73 12.60 -4.18
C SER A 96 15.60 13.84 -4.36
N SER A 97 16.83 13.61 -4.76
CA SER A 97 17.85 14.63 -5.01
C SER A 97 18.29 14.57 -6.46
N THR A 98 18.44 15.75 -7.06
CA THR A 98 19.02 15.92 -8.39
C THR A 98 20.43 16.47 -8.25
N PHE A 99 21.40 15.80 -8.85
CA PHE A 99 22.81 16.12 -8.79
C PHE A 99 23.28 16.63 -10.15
N LYS A 100 24.04 17.73 -10.12
CA LYS A 100 24.73 18.28 -11.28
C LYS A 100 26.19 17.84 -11.19
N ILE A 101 26.68 17.22 -12.26
CA ILE A 101 28.05 16.73 -12.39
C ILE A 101 28.69 17.55 -13.50
N SER A 102 29.68 18.37 -13.16
CA SER A 102 30.31 19.29 -14.11
C SER A 102 31.83 19.20 -14.09
N CYS A 103 32.46 19.26 -15.26
CA CYS A 103 33.91 19.40 -15.38
C CYS A 103 34.31 20.87 -15.28
N GLN A 104 35.33 21.16 -14.47
CA GLN A 104 35.84 22.52 -14.26
C GLN A 104 36.60 23.09 -15.48
N SER A 105 37.14 22.22 -16.35
CA SER A 105 38.03 22.64 -17.45
C SER A 105 37.31 22.78 -18.80
N CYS A 106 36.38 21.87 -19.11
CA CYS A 106 35.72 21.83 -20.43
C CYS A 106 34.21 22.11 -20.39
N ASN A 107 33.66 22.50 -19.23
CA ASN A 107 32.24 22.82 -19.01
C ASN A 107 31.24 21.73 -19.43
N VAL A 108 31.69 20.49 -19.64
CA VAL A 108 30.79 19.34 -19.81
C VAL A 108 29.98 19.16 -18.53
N GLU A 109 28.66 19.05 -18.69
CA GLU A 109 27.71 18.97 -17.59
C GLU A 109 26.68 17.88 -17.83
N ASN A 110 26.41 17.10 -16.78
CA ASN A 110 25.37 16.09 -16.76
C ASN A 110 24.51 16.24 -15.50
N THR A 111 23.26 15.82 -15.62
CA THR A 111 22.33 15.77 -14.48
C THR A 111 21.98 14.33 -14.16
N TRP A 112 22.06 13.97 -12.89
CA TRP A 112 21.71 12.66 -12.38
C TRP A 112 20.67 12.76 -11.26
N ARG A 113 19.83 11.75 -11.09
CA ARG A 113 18.83 11.70 -10.01
C ARG A 113 18.90 10.36 -9.29
N ASN A 114 18.80 10.40 -7.97
CA ASN A 114 18.84 9.21 -7.10
C ASN A 114 17.57 8.34 -7.11
N SER A 115 16.56 8.70 -7.91
CA SER A 115 15.29 7.99 -7.97
C SER A 115 14.69 8.06 -9.36
N LYS A 116 14.24 6.90 -9.87
CA LYS A 116 13.38 6.81 -11.04
C LYS A 116 12.09 7.62 -10.81
N MET A 117 11.59 8.25 -11.87
CA MET A 117 10.35 9.01 -11.84
C MET A 117 9.20 8.18 -12.41
N VAL A 118 8.07 8.21 -11.72
CA VAL A 118 6.87 7.42 -12.08
C VAL A 118 5.64 8.30 -12.24
N GLY A 119 4.58 7.68 -12.77
CA GLY A 119 3.33 8.33 -13.13
C GLY A 119 3.32 8.80 -14.59
N ILE A 120 2.12 9.12 -15.10
CA ILE A 120 1.89 9.52 -16.50
C ILE A 120 2.80 10.68 -16.89
N LYS A 121 2.93 11.68 -16.02
CA LYS A 121 3.78 12.87 -16.22
C LYS A 121 5.25 12.66 -15.82
N LYS A 122 5.65 11.44 -15.43
CA LYS A 122 7.00 11.10 -14.92
C LYS A 122 7.53 12.14 -13.91
N ASN A 123 6.69 12.55 -12.96
CA ASN A 123 6.97 13.64 -12.04
C ASN A 123 6.92 13.25 -10.55
N VAL A 124 6.70 11.97 -10.24
CA VAL A 124 6.70 11.48 -8.86
C VAL A 124 7.93 10.60 -8.63
N PRO A 125 8.88 10.97 -7.76
CA PRO A 125 10.00 10.10 -7.43
C PRO A 125 9.54 8.80 -6.75
N THR A 126 10.05 7.67 -7.22
CA THR A 126 9.78 6.34 -6.67
C THR A 126 10.16 6.25 -5.19
N ILE A 127 11.28 6.86 -4.79
CA ILE A 127 11.74 6.86 -3.38
C ILE A 127 10.69 7.47 -2.43
N ASN A 128 9.99 8.52 -2.87
CA ASN A 128 8.95 9.15 -2.07
C ASN A 128 7.72 8.22 -1.91
N ARG A 129 7.33 7.51 -2.97
CA ARG A 129 6.25 6.51 -2.87
C ARG A 129 6.62 5.38 -1.91
N ARG A 130 7.86 4.89 -2.00
CA ARG A 130 8.37 3.85 -1.10
C ARG A 130 8.41 4.32 0.35
N ALA A 131 8.86 5.53 0.62
CA ALA A 131 8.86 6.10 1.97
C ALA A 131 7.45 6.20 2.57
N VAL A 132 6.48 6.68 1.78
CA VAL A 132 5.08 6.72 2.23
C VAL A 132 4.54 5.31 2.47
N PHE A 133 4.76 4.38 1.53
CA PHE A 133 4.33 2.99 1.66
C PHE A 133 4.92 2.32 2.91
N ALA A 134 6.24 2.44 3.12
CA ALA A 134 6.91 1.89 4.29
C ALA A 134 6.30 2.39 5.61
N MET A 135 6.01 3.70 5.70
CA MET A 135 5.35 4.27 6.87
C MET A 135 3.95 3.69 7.08
N ARG A 136 3.18 3.45 6.02
CA ARG A 136 1.86 2.80 6.11
C ARG A 136 1.98 1.37 6.61
N MET A 137 2.96 0.60 6.13
CA MET A 137 3.20 -0.78 6.54
C MET A 137 3.52 -0.92 8.04
N ILE A 138 4.16 0.08 8.64
CA ILE A 138 4.44 0.11 10.09
C ILE A 138 3.37 0.87 10.91
N GLY A 139 2.20 1.13 10.32
CA GLY A 139 1.10 1.82 11.01
C GLY A 139 1.38 3.29 11.33
N LYS A 140 2.30 3.94 10.63
CA LYS A 140 2.69 5.34 10.81
C LYS A 140 2.21 6.24 9.66
N GLY A 141 2.20 7.55 9.93
CA GLY A 141 1.70 8.58 9.01
C GLY A 141 2.76 9.63 8.66
N ALA A 142 2.34 10.66 7.92
CA ALA A 142 3.21 11.75 7.48
C ALA A 142 4.02 12.42 8.61
N LYS A 143 3.42 12.60 9.79
CA LYS A 143 4.10 13.20 10.94
C LYS A 143 5.23 12.33 11.49
N SER A 144 5.06 11.01 11.48
CA SER A 144 6.13 10.09 11.87
C SER A 144 7.23 10.05 10.83
N LEU A 145 6.89 10.11 9.53
CA LEU A 145 7.87 10.24 8.45
C LEU A 145 8.71 11.51 8.60
N GLN A 146 8.08 12.62 8.96
CA GLN A 146 8.77 13.88 9.24
C GLN A 146 9.74 13.74 10.42
N LYS A 147 9.30 13.15 11.54
CA LYS A 147 10.19 12.90 12.70
C LYS A 147 11.35 11.99 12.34
N PHE A 148 11.09 10.88 11.63
CA PHE A 148 12.11 9.98 11.13
C PHE A 148 13.15 10.73 10.28
N SER A 149 12.68 11.55 9.34
CA SER A 149 13.56 12.37 8.50
C SER A 149 14.43 13.30 9.33
N SER A 150 13.86 13.99 10.32
CA SER A 150 14.60 14.90 11.19
C SER A 150 15.66 14.19 12.03
N TYR A 151 15.35 13.02 12.59
CA TYR A 151 16.31 12.24 13.39
C TYR A 151 17.45 11.66 12.55
N MET A 152 17.17 11.33 11.29
CA MET A 152 18.16 10.81 10.35
C MET A 152 18.95 11.91 9.62
N ALA A 153 18.71 13.18 9.92
CA ALA A 153 19.26 14.33 9.19
C ALA A 153 18.99 14.28 7.66
N LEU A 154 17.82 13.75 7.25
CA LEU A 154 17.38 13.67 5.86
C LEU A 154 16.61 14.94 5.44
N PRO A 155 16.57 15.26 4.13
CA PRO A 155 15.73 16.34 3.60
C PRO A 155 14.27 16.16 4.00
N ALA A 156 13.55 17.27 4.19
CA ALA A 156 12.13 17.21 4.55
C ALA A 156 11.35 16.28 3.59
N PRO A 157 10.49 15.40 4.10
CA PRO A 157 9.72 14.51 3.24
C PRO A 157 8.71 15.30 2.41
N VAL A 158 8.03 14.60 1.49
CA VAL A 158 7.01 15.20 0.63
C VAL A 158 5.95 15.97 1.44
N SER A 159 5.44 17.06 0.85
CA SER A 159 4.36 17.86 1.46
C SER A 159 3.11 17.04 1.76
N GLN A 160 2.29 17.48 2.72
CA GLN A 160 1.06 16.77 3.11
C GLN A 160 0.15 16.47 1.91
N LYS A 161 -0.06 17.46 1.03
CA LYS A 161 -0.83 17.29 -0.22
C LYS A 161 -0.26 16.19 -1.13
N SER A 162 1.06 16.07 -1.20
CA SER A 162 1.72 15.04 -2.01
C SER A 162 1.66 13.67 -1.33
N TYR A 163 1.83 13.64 0.00
CA TYR A 163 1.64 12.45 0.82
C TYR A 163 0.24 11.86 0.62
N ASP A 164 -0.80 12.68 0.70
CA ASP A 164 -2.20 12.24 0.57
C ASP A 164 -2.47 11.68 -0.83
N LYS A 165 -1.95 12.33 -1.89
CA LYS A 165 -2.02 11.81 -3.26
C LYS A 165 -1.31 10.48 -3.44
N ILE A 166 -0.14 10.31 -2.84
CA ILE A 166 0.60 9.04 -2.87
C ILE A 166 -0.20 7.97 -2.12
N ASN A 167 -0.71 8.30 -0.93
CA ASN A 167 -1.49 7.38 -0.11
C ASN A 167 -2.78 6.92 -0.80
N ASP A 168 -3.45 7.81 -1.54
CA ASP A 168 -4.62 7.48 -2.38
C ASP A 168 -4.26 6.56 -3.56
N LYS A 169 -3.07 6.71 -4.16
CA LYS A 169 -2.56 5.76 -5.17
C LYS A 169 -2.21 4.40 -4.54
N ILE A 170 -1.61 4.39 -3.35
CA ILE A 170 -1.33 3.17 -2.60
C ILE A 170 -2.64 2.46 -2.28
N LEU A 171 -3.63 3.16 -1.72
CA LEU A 171 -4.94 2.60 -1.38
C LEU A 171 -5.56 1.86 -2.57
N ARG A 172 -5.68 2.51 -3.74
CA ARG A 172 -6.22 1.87 -4.94
C ARG A 172 -5.45 0.61 -5.34
N ALA A 173 -4.11 0.68 -5.36
CA ALA A 173 -3.29 -0.47 -5.73
C ALA A 173 -3.46 -1.62 -4.73
N THR A 174 -3.46 -1.32 -3.43
CA THR A 174 -3.65 -2.32 -2.38
C THR A 174 -5.06 -2.90 -2.38
N THR A 175 -6.10 -2.13 -2.74
CA THR A 175 -7.47 -2.64 -2.88
C THR A 175 -7.57 -3.66 -4.01
N VAL A 176 -6.96 -3.39 -5.17
CA VAL A 176 -6.93 -4.35 -6.29
C VAL A 176 -6.24 -5.65 -5.87
N VAL A 177 -5.08 -5.55 -5.22
CA VAL A 177 -4.35 -6.73 -4.73
C VAL A 177 -5.15 -7.47 -3.66
N ALA A 178 -5.72 -6.76 -2.69
CA ALA A 178 -6.53 -7.36 -1.63
C ALA A 178 -7.72 -8.13 -2.19
N ASN A 179 -8.49 -7.54 -3.12
CA ASN A 179 -9.62 -8.20 -3.76
C ASN A 179 -9.19 -9.44 -4.55
N SER A 180 -8.06 -9.37 -5.26
CA SER A 180 -7.52 -10.55 -5.96
C SER A 180 -7.08 -11.65 -4.99
N CYS A 181 -6.46 -11.31 -3.86
CA CYS A 181 -6.06 -12.28 -2.84
C CYS A 181 -7.28 -12.92 -2.16
N MET A 182 -8.28 -12.12 -1.81
CA MET A 182 -9.53 -12.59 -1.19
C MET A 182 -10.31 -13.51 -2.14
N LYS A 183 -10.37 -13.17 -3.44
CA LYS A 183 -10.98 -14.05 -4.45
C LYS A 183 -10.28 -15.40 -4.51
N LYS A 184 -8.94 -15.41 -4.58
CA LYS A 184 -8.15 -16.66 -4.60
C LYS A 184 -8.31 -17.45 -3.30
N ALA A 185 -8.43 -16.78 -2.17
CA ALA A 185 -8.67 -17.42 -0.89
C ALA A 185 -10.05 -18.10 -0.85
N ALA A 186 -11.08 -17.48 -1.42
CA ALA A 186 -12.40 -18.09 -1.55
C ALA A 186 -12.37 -19.32 -2.49
N GLU A 187 -11.75 -19.20 -3.66
CA GLU A 187 -11.57 -20.32 -4.61
C GLU A 187 -10.82 -21.51 -3.96
N GLU A 188 -9.82 -21.22 -3.12
CA GLU A 188 -9.08 -22.23 -2.36
C GLU A 188 -9.92 -22.88 -1.25
N GLU A 189 -10.75 -22.10 -0.55
CA GLU A 189 -11.67 -22.60 0.48
C GLU A 189 -12.71 -23.56 -0.10
N GLU A 190 -13.30 -23.22 -1.26
CA GLU A 190 -14.24 -24.09 -1.97
C GLU A 190 -13.58 -25.41 -2.38
N LEU A 191 -12.33 -25.35 -2.86
CA LEU A 191 -11.57 -26.54 -3.24
C LEU A 191 -11.25 -27.44 -2.04
N LEU A 192 -10.87 -26.86 -0.90
CA LEU A 192 -10.57 -27.60 0.33
C LEU A 192 -11.83 -28.23 0.94
N THR A 193 -12.95 -27.52 0.86
CA THR A 193 -14.26 -27.98 1.36
C THR A 193 -14.90 -29.00 0.41
N GLY A 194 -14.64 -28.90 -0.90
CA GLY A 194 -15.32 -29.68 -1.93
C GLY A 194 -16.76 -29.23 -2.20
N SER A 195 -17.12 -28.01 -1.79
CA SER A 195 -18.46 -27.42 -1.89
C SER A 195 -18.37 -25.90 -1.97
N SER A 196 -19.35 -25.25 -2.61
CA SER A 196 -19.57 -23.81 -2.52
C SER A 196 -20.19 -23.39 -1.17
N ASP A 197 -20.82 -24.33 -0.47
CA ASP A 197 -21.30 -24.13 0.90
C ASP A 197 -20.13 -24.25 1.87
N ILE A 198 -19.40 -23.15 2.03
CA ILE A 198 -18.19 -23.09 2.85
C ILE A 198 -18.50 -22.69 4.31
N MET A 199 -17.74 -23.28 5.25
CA MET A 199 -17.76 -22.85 6.63
C MET A 199 -16.82 -21.66 6.81
N VAL A 200 -17.26 -20.64 7.54
CA VAL A 200 -16.48 -19.43 7.77
C VAL A 200 -16.46 -19.05 9.24
N SER A 201 -15.41 -18.36 9.65
CA SER A 201 -15.30 -17.66 10.92
C SER A 201 -15.22 -16.15 10.69
N GLY A 202 -15.68 -15.36 11.66
CA GLY A 202 -15.62 -13.91 11.62
C GLY A 202 -14.75 -13.36 12.75
N ASP A 203 -14.00 -12.29 12.48
CA ASP A 203 -13.27 -11.54 13.51
C ASP A 203 -13.28 -10.02 13.20
N GLY A 204 -13.05 -9.21 14.23
CA GLY A 204 -12.98 -7.76 14.16
C GLY A 204 -11.65 -7.20 14.63
N THR A 205 -11.15 -6.15 13.97
CA THR A 205 -9.99 -5.38 14.43
C THR A 205 -10.28 -3.89 14.48
N TRP A 206 -9.68 -3.19 15.44
CA TRP A 206 -9.91 -1.76 15.65
C TRP A 206 -8.63 -0.95 15.49
N LYS A 207 -8.79 0.24 14.93
CA LYS A 207 -7.67 1.17 14.69
C LYS A 207 -6.95 1.59 15.98
N THR A 208 -7.67 1.69 17.09
CA THR A 208 -7.10 2.03 18.41
C THR A 208 -7.54 1.01 19.45
N ARG A 209 -6.70 0.79 20.47
CA ARG A 209 -7.03 -0.09 21.60
C ARG A 209 -8.17 0.51 22.44
N GLY A 210 -8.96 -0.35 23.07
CA GLY A 210 -10.08 0.02 23.93
C GLY A 210 -11.41 0.20 23.20
N HIS A 211 -12.47 0.47 23.96
CA HIS A 211 -13.86 0.50 23.46
C HIS A 211 -14.27 1.84 22.78
N SER A 212 -13.29 2.69 22.43
CA SER A 212 -13.51 4.04 21.88
C SER A 212 -13.03 4.21 20.43
N SER A 213 -12.61 3.12 19.77
CA SER A 213 -12.18 3.21 18.38
C SER A 213 -13.32 3.64 17.46
N LEU A 214 -13.02 4.59 16.59
CA LEU A 214 -13.96 5.14 15.62
C LEU A 214 -13.95 4.40 14.28
N VAL A 215 -12.99 3.48 14.10
CA VAL A 215 -12.82 2.69 12.88
C VAL A 215 -12.53 1.25 13.28
N GLY A 216 -13.29 0.32 12.70
CA GLY A 216 -13.11 -1.12 12.80
C GLY A 216 -13.07 -1.75 11.42
N VAL A 217 -12.46 -2.92 11.31
CA VAL A 217 -12.48 -3.76 10.12
C VAL A 217 -12.99 -5.13 10.56
N CYS A 218 -14.03 -5.61 9.90
CA CYS A 218 -14.58 -6.94 10.07
C CYS A 218 -14.02 -7.82 8.96
N THR A 219 -13.67 -9.06 9.29
CA THR A 219 -13.05 -9.99 8.35
C THR A 219 -13.74 -11.34 8.45
N VAL A 220 -14.11 -11.91 7.30
CA VAL A 220 -14.55 -13.29 7.17
C VAL A 220 -13.36 -14.15 6.73
N ILE A 221 -13.18 -15.28 7.41
CA ILE A 221 -12.04 -16.18 7.28
C ILE A 221 -12.55 -17.58 6.98
N GLY A 222 -12.06 -18.20 5.92
CA GLY A 222 -12.39 -19.59 5.58
C GLY A 222 -11.91 -20.56 6.68
N ALA A 223 -12.77 -21.51 7.07
CA ALA A 223 -12.49 -22.43 8.17
C ALA A 223 -11.34 -23.39 7.84
N GLU A 224 -11.25 -23.84 6.60
CA GLU A 224 -10.26 -24.82 6.16
C GLU A 224 -8.94 -24.15 5.72
N SER A 225 -9.01 -23.07 4.94
CA SER A 225 -7.83 -22.34 4.44
C SER A 225 -7.19 -21.44 5.50
N GLY A 226 -7.96 -20.97 6.49
CA GLY A 226 -7.53 -19.97 7.46
C GLY A 226 -7.20 -18.60 6.84
N LYS A 227 -7.68 -18.33 5.62
CA LYS A 227 -7.41 -17.10 4.87
C LYS A 227 -8.61 -16.16 4.89
N VAL A 228 -8.34 -14.85 4.81
CA VAL A 228 -9.38 -13.82 4.71
C VAL A 228 -10.01 -13.90 3.31
N ILE A 229 -11.33 -14.11 3.26
CA ILE A 229 -12.11 -14.22 2.02
C ILE A 229 -12.97 -13.00 1.75
N ASP A 230 -13.37 -12.24 2.78
CA ASP A 230 -14.05 -10.96 2.63
C ASP A 230 -13.79 -10.04 3.82
N ILE A 231 -13.94 -8.73 3.61
CA ILE A 231 -13.78 -7.71 4.65
C ILE A 231 -14.82 -6.59 4.50
N ASP A 232 -15.12 -5.94 5.62
CA ASP A 232 -15.81 -4.64 5.58
C ASP A 232 -15.24 -3.67 6.61
N VAL A 233 -15.22 -2.39 6.27
CA VAL A 233 -14.67 -1.31 7.09
C VAL A 233 -15.82 -0.53 7.71
N MET A 234 -15.93 -0.61 9.04
CA MET A 234 -16.90 0.15 9.82
C MET A 234 -16.26 1.42 10.35
N SER A 235 -16.97 2.54 10.22
CA SER A 235 -16.49 3.84 10.65
C SER A 235 -17.63 4.67 11.21
N SER A 236 -17.47 5.10 12.46
CA SER A 236 -18.35 6.08 13.11
C SER A 236 -17.88 7.52 12.91
N TYR A 237 -16.81 7.71 12.12
CA TYR A 237 -16.12 8.97 11.94
C TYR A 237 -16.00 9.39 10.47
N CYS A 238 -16.19 10.68 10.24
CA CYS A 238 -15.84 11.32 8.99
C CYS A 238 -15.28 12.70 9.30
N LYS A 239 -14.09 13.02 8.75
CA LYS A 239 -13.44 14.31 9.01
C LYS A 239 -14.29 15.47 8.50
N SER A 240 -14.87 15.34 7.31
CA SER A 240 -15.75 16.36 6.74
C SER A 240 -16.97 16.62 7.62
N CYS A 241 -17.59 15.59 8.19
CA CYS A 241 -18.66 15.75 9.18
C CYS A 241 -18.21 16.43 10.48
N GLU A 242 -16.99 16.13 10.95
CA GLU A 242 -16.45 16.78 12.16
C GLU A 242 -16.21 18.27 11.92
N VAL A 243 -15.67 18.62 10.75
CA VAL A 243 -15.40 20.01 10.36
C VAL A 243 -16.71 20.77 10.13
N SER A 244 -17.68 20.19 9.44
CA SER A 244 -18.95 20.87 9.17
C SER A 244 -19.72 21.19 10.45
N LYS A 245 -19.68 20.34 11.48
CA LYS A 245 -20.26 20.65 12.80
C LYS A 245 -19.67 21.92 13.43
N LYS A 246 -18.41 22.26 13.12
CA LYS A 246 -17.75 23.48 13.62
C LYS A 246 -18.07 24.70 12.77
N LEU A 247 -18.23 24.51 11.45
CA LEU A 247 -18.50 25.60 10.50
C LEU A 247 -19.98 26.02 10.48
N TYR A 248 -20.89 25.07 10.70
CA TYR A 248 -22.34 25.29 10.69
C TYR A 248 -22.90 25.07 12.09
N SER A 249 -23.05 26.15 12.85
CA SER A 249 -23.69 26.14 14.17
C SER A 249 -25.19 25.84 14.08
N ASP A 250 -25.83 26.31 13.00
CA ASP A 250 -27.24 26.10 12.71
C ASP A 250 -27.41 25.18 11.50
N LYS A 251 -27.94 23.97 11.76
CA LYS A 251 -28.17 22.94 10.74
C LYS A 251 -29.45 23.17 9.92
N SER A 252 -30.31 24.10 10.33
CA SER A 252 -31.53 24.45 9.59
C SER A 252 -31.24 25.35 8.38
N LYS A 253 -30.04 25.96 8.31
CA LYS A 253 -29.63 26.79 7.19
C LYS A 253 -29.51 25.98 5.90
N SER A 254 -30.02 26.56 4.82
CA SER A 254 -29.94 26.00 3.46
C SER A 254 -28.52 25.62 3.05
N SER A 255 -27.51 26.38 3.50
CA SER A 255 -26.10 26.10 3.24
C SER A 255 -25.60 24.79 3.86
N TYR A 256 -26.09 24.40 5.05
CA TYR A 256 -25.77 23.12 5.66
C TYR A 256 -26.47 21.96 4.92
N GLN A 257 -27.75 22.14 4.59
CA GLN A 257 -28.52 21.12 3.86
C GLN A 257 -27.91 20.83 2.48
N GLN A 258 -27.48 21.89 1.77
CA GLN A 258 -26.79 21.77 0.49
C GLN A 258 -25.43 21.06 0.67
N TRP A 259 -24.64 21.43 1.67
CA TRP A 259 -23.40 20.72 1.97
C TRP A 259 -23.64 19.24 2.28
N GLN A 260 -24.65 18.93 3.10
CA GLN A 260 -24.98 17.57 3.51
C GLN A 260 -25.41 16.70 2.33
N SER A 261 -26.25 17.22 1.43
CA SER A 261 -26.69 16.49 0.24
C SER A 261 -25.53 16.16 -0.71
N HIS A 262 -24.60 17.11 -0.92
CA HIS A 262 -23.38 16.85 -1.69
C HIS A 262 -22.45 15.87 -0.97
N HIS A 263 -22.31 15.98 0.36
CA HIS A 263 -21.40 15.15 1.13
C HIS A 263 -21.88 13.71 1.29
N ALA A 264 -23.19 13.45 1.34
CA ALA A 264 -23.78 12.14 1.64
C ALA A 264 -23.15 10.99 0.83
N LYS A 265 -22.90 11.20 -0.47
CA LYS A 265 -22.29 10.20 -1.37
C LYS A 265 -20.81 9.90 -1.08
N SER A 266 -20.15 10.75 -0.30
CA SER A 266 -18.71 10.68 0.05
C SER A 266 -18.49 10.54 1.56
N CYS A 267 -19.56 10.36 2.32
CA CYS A 267 -19.49 10.24 3.76
C CYS A 267 -18.78 8.93 4.13
N GLN A 268 -17.70 9.05 4.90
CA GLN A 268 -16.96 7.89 5.38
C GLN A 268 -17.55 7.28 6.64
N LYS A 269 -18.63 7.87 7.18
CA LYS A 269 -19.32 7.35 8.34
C LYS A 269 -20.45 6.42 7.86
N ASN A 270 -20.30 5.14 8.11
CA ASN A 270 -21.29 4.09 7.83
C ASN A 270 -21.78 3.37 9.10
N HIS A 271 -21.19 3.64 10.27
CA HIS A 271 -21.59 3.03 11.54
C HIS A 271 -22.17 4.05 12.52
N PHE A 272 -23.22 3.63 13.23
CA PHE A 272 -23.87 4.39 14.29
C PHE A 272 -23.98 3.52 15.54
N GLY A 273 -23.25 3.86 16.59
CA GLY A 273 -23.26 3.12 17.86
C GLY A 273 -21.89 3.02 18.49
N SER A 274 -21.76 2.08 19.43
CA SER A 274 -20.49 1.80 20.12
C SER A 274 -19.49 1.10 19.20
N ALA A 275 -18.21 1.16 19.56
CA ALA A 275 -17.15 0.47 18.84
C ALA A 275 -17.37 -1.06 18.80
N GLY A 276 -17.86 -1.65 19.89
CA GLY A 276 -18.14 -3.09 19.94
C GLY A 276 -19.26 -3.55 19.00
N LYS A 277 -20.23 -2.67 18.68
CA LYS A 277 -21.27 -2.99 17.69
C LYS A 277 -20.77 -3.01 16.25
N MET A 278 -19.57 -2.47 15.97
CA MET A 278 -19.02 -2.47 14.61
C MET A 278 -18.82 -3.90 14.09
N GLU A 279 -18.41 -4.83 14.95
CA GLU A 279 -18.19 -6.22 14.55
C GLU A 279 -19.49 -6.88 14.09
N VAL A 280 -20.55 -6.78 14.90
CA VAL A 280 -21.86 -7.35 14.60
C VAL A 280 -22.46 -6.75 13.32
N GLU A 281 -22.45 -5.42 13.21
CA GLU A 281 -23.03 -4.74 12.04
C GLU A 281 -22.20 -4.98 10.78
N GLY A 282 -20.87 -5.03 10.90
CA GLY A 282 -20.00 -5.35 9.77
C GLY A 282 -20.17 -6.78 9.28
N MET A 283 -20.34 -7.76 10.18
CA MET A 283 -20.63 -9.14 9.78
C MET A 283 -21.96 -9.24 9.05
N LYS A 284 -23.04 -8.65 9.58
CA LYS A 284 -24.34 -8.60 8.90
C LYS A 284 -24.21 -8.06 7.48
N LYS A 285 -23.50 -6.94 7.34
CA LYS A 285 -23.31 -6.29 6.04
C LYS A 285 -22.55 -7.18 5.05
N ILE A 286 -21.50 -7.88 5.49
CA ILE A 286 -20.79 -8.84 4.63
C ILE A 286 -21.74 -9.94 4.14
N PHE A 287 -22.55 -10.54 5.02
CA PHE A 287 -23.50 -11.59 4.61
C PHE A 287 -24.65 -11.07 3.74
N GLU A 288 -25.14 -9.86 3.97
CA GLU A 288 -26.12 -9.20 3.10
C GLU A 288 -25.54 -8.97 1.69
N ASP A 289 -24.31 -8.44 1.62
CA ASP A 289 -23.61 -8.18 0.35
C ASP A 289 -23.32 -9.48 -0.43
N LEU A 290 -23.12 -10.62 0.25
CA LEU A 290 -22.99 -11.94 -0.37
C LEU A 290 -24.31 -12.45 -0.95
N SER A 291 -25.40 -12.36 -0.18
CA SER A 291 -26.73 -12.80 -0.65
C SER A 291 -27.24 -12.03 -1.88
N GLN A 292 -26.80 -10.79 -2.07
CA GLN A 292 -27.16 -9.97 -3.25
C GLN A 292 -26.31 -10.30 -4.49
N LYS A 293 -25.11 -10.90 -4.31
CA LYS A 293 -24.23 -11.29 -5.43
C LYS A 293 -24.64 -12.61 -6.09
N GLU A 294 -25.38 -13.47 -5.40
CA GLU A 294 -25.91 -14.73 -5.97
C GLU A 294 -27.15 -14.53 -6.87
N VAL A 295 -27.73 -13.32 -6.88
CA VAL A 295 -28.98 -13.00 -7.60
C VAL A 295 -28.73 -12.29 -8.95
N LEU A 296 -27.46 -12.13 -9.36
CA LEU A 296 -27.06 -11.52 -10.66
C LEU A 296 -26.14 -12.46 -11.44
#